data_AF-A0A1Q5SW48-F1
#
_entry.id   AF-A0A1Q5SW48-F1
#
_cell.length_a   1.000
_cell.length_b   1.000
_cell.length_c   1.000
_cell.angle_alpha   90.00
_cell.angle_beta   90.00
_cell.angle_gamma   90.00
#
_symmetry.space_group_name_H-M   'P 1'
#
loop_
_entity.id
_entity.type
_entity.pdbx_description
1 polymer ?
#
loop_
_entity_poly.entity_id
_entity_poly.type
_entity_poly.pdbx_seq_one_letter_code
_entity_poly.pdbx_strand_id
1 'polypeptide(L)'
;MTAHVQRTATYIHGRSVPYPRDAECREKTAKIDTPQREFNRITKIQGRVWDIAPQIPGLLQDASFENVDIIEHVCPFGTWPKDPKLKEVGRYFRAQMVEGAMESYSLALFTRFGGWKPVEVQVLLAHLRTEIQSNKIHAYTKMSVKAV
;
A
#
# COMPACT_ATOMS: atom_id res chain seq x y z
N MET A 1 15.02 37.95 -20.22
CA MET A 1 15.81 36.71 -20.10
C MET A 1 15.25 35.91 -18.93
N THR A 2 14.28 35.04 -19.19
CA THR A 2 13.63 34.23 -18.15
C THR A 2 14.34 32.88 -18.13
N ALA A 3 15.10 32.62 -17.07
CA ALA A 3 15.79 31.36 -16.87
C ALA A 3 14.76 30.25 -16.61
N HIS A 4 14.37 29.53 -17.66
CA HIS A 4 13.72 28.23 -17.53
C HIS A 4 14.75 27.27 -16.94
N VAL A 5 14.65 27.05 -15.63
CA VAL A 5 15.37 25.96 -14.94
C VAL A 5 14.75 24.65 -15.42
N GLN A 6 15.33 24.08 -16.47
CA GLN A 6 15.03 22.73 -16.94
C GLN A 6 15.39 21.75 -15.81
N ARG A 7 14.37 21.06 -15.26
CA ARG A 7 14.56 20.00 -14.28
C ARG A 7 14.98 18.73 -15.03
N THR A 8 16.28 18.57 -15.25
CA THR A 8 16.84 17.36 -15.86
C THR A 8 17.20 16.33 -14.79
N ALA A 9 16.70 15.11 -14.92
CA ALA A 9 17.20 13.92 -14.23
C ALA A 9 17.28 12.75 -15.21
N THR A 10 18.38 12.01 -15.18
CA THR A 10 18.86 11.12 -16.24
C THR A 10 18.26 9.70 -16.15
N TYR A 11 17.81 9.17 -17.29
CA TYR A 11 17.23 7.83 -17.49
C TYR A 11 18.24 6.69 -17.30
N ILE A 12 17.98 5.78 -16.35
CA ILE A 12 18.68 4.48 -16.26
C ILE A 12 17.64 3.38 -15.96
N HIS A 13 17.64 2.34 -16.80
CA HIS A 13 16.75 1.19 -16.78
C HIS A 13 16.51 0.61 -15.38
N GLY A 14 15.25 0.27 -15.09
CA GLY A 14 14.74 -0.08 -13.77
C GLY A 14 15.57 -1.08 -12.98
N ARG A 15 15.86 -0.72 -11.73
CA ARG A 15 16.20 -1.67 -10.68
C ARG A 15 14.95 -1.93 -9.85
N SER A 16 14.13 -2.88 -10.28
CA SER A 16 13.29 -3.62 -9.32
C SER A 16 14.25 -4.26 -8.32
N VAL A 17 14.16 -3.94 -7.03
CA VAL A 17 14.92 -4.68 -6.02
C VAL A 17 14.50 -6.15 -6.13
N PRO A 18 15.42 -7.08 -6.46
CA PRO A 18 15.03 -8.46 -6.70
C PRO A 18 14.40 -9.05 -5.44
N TYR A 19 13.24 -9.67 -5.64
CA TYR A 19 12.45 -10.39 -4.65
C TYR A 19 13.33 -11.36 -3.82
N PRO A 20 13.17 -11.45 -2.49
CA PRO A 20 13.76 -12.55 -1.73
C PRO A 20 13.11 -13.86 -2.20
N ARG A 21 13.86 -14.65 -2.99
CA ARG A 21 13.40 -15.88 -3.69
C ARG A 21 12.85 -16.97 -2.76
N ASP A 22 12.93 -16.78 -1.45
CA ASP A 22 12.85 -17.85 -0.47
C ASP A 22 11.52 -17.92 0.31
N ALA A 23 10.54 -17.09 -0.04
CA ALA A 23 9.20 -17.19 0.50
C ALA A 23 8.22 -17.28 -0.68
N GLU A 24 7.62 -18.45 -0.89
CA GLU A 24 6.38 -18.53 -1.65
C GLU A 24 5.37 -17.56 -0.98
N CYS A 25 5.14 -16.43 -1.64
CA CYS A 25 3.97 -15.62 -1.34
C CYS A 25 2.78 -16.44 -1.84
N ARG A 26 2.07 -17.11 -0.93
CA ARG A 26 0.75 -17.63 -1.27
C ARG A 26 -0.13 -16.40 -1.49
N GLU A 27 -0.21 -16.02 -2.76
CA GLU A 27 -1.05 -14.93 -3.20
C GLU A 27 -2.47 -15.21 -2.73
N LYS A 28 -2.97 -14.32 -1.85
CA LYS A 28 -4.36 -14.21 -1.39
C LYS A 28 -4.84 -15.29 -0.42
N THR A 29 -4.88 -14.93 0.87
CA THR A 29 -5.93 -15.43 1.76
C THR A 29 -7.18 -14.57 1.53
N ALA A 30 -8.30 -15.20 1.18
CA ALA A 30 -9.54 -14.52 0.79
C ALA A 30 -10.11 -13.49 1.80
N LYS A 31 -9.65 -13.52 3.06
CA LYS A 31 -10.17 -12.66 4.13
C LYS A 31 -9.50 -11.29 4.23
N ILE A 32 -8.18 -11.18 3.99
CA ILE A 32 -7.46 -9.89 3.89
C ILE A 32 -7.86 -9.10 2.64
N ASP A 33 -8.42 -9.74 1.62
CA ASP A 33 -8.94 -9.03 0.45
C ASP A 33 -10.22 -8.24 0.77
N THR A 34 -10.97 -8.64 1.81
CA THR A 34 -12.29 -8.05 2.14
C THR A 34 -12.22 -6.54 2.39
N PRO A 35 -11.30 -6.01 3.22
CA PRO A 35 -11.17 -4.57 3.41
C PRO A 35 -10.74 -3.87 2.13
N GLN A 36 -9.74 -4.40 1.42
CA GLN A 36 -9.22 -3.79 0.20
C GLN A 36 -10.29 -3.69 -0.89
N ARG A 37 -11.09 -4.74 -1.07
CA ARG A 37 -12.25 -4.77 -1.96
C ARG A 37 -13.28 -3.72 -1.57
N GLU A 38 -13.52 -3.57 -0.27
CA GLU A 38 -14.51 -2.62 0.24
C GLU A 38 -14.04 -1.16 0.12
N PHE A 39 -12.77 -0.89 0.39
CA PHE A 39 -12.13 0.38 0.07
C PHE A 39 -12.30 0.72 -1.42
N ASN A 40 -12.00 -0.22 -2.32
CA ASN A 40 -12.14 -0.03 -3.76
C ASN A 40 -13.61 0.22 -4.17
N ARG A 41 -14.55 -0.53 -3.60
CA ARG A 41 -15.99 -0.37 -3.88
C ARG A 41 -16.47 1.02 -3.47
N ILE A 42 -16.17 1.44 -2.24
CA ILE A 42 -16.67 2.69 -1.67
C ILE A 42 -16.02 3.89 -2.34
N THR A 43 -14.70 3.87 -2.52
CA THR A 43 -14.00 4.98 -3.19
C THR A 43 -14.48 5.18 -4.61
N LYS A 44 -14.75 4.10 -5.35
CA LYS A 44 -15.33 4.18 -6.71
C LYS A 44 -16.70 4.84 -6.73
N ILE A 45 -17.56 4.57 -5.74
CA ILE A 45 -18.87 5.25 -5.58
C ILE A 45 -18.66 6.76 -5.35
N GLN A 46 -17.61 7.14 -4.64
CA GLN A 46 -17.24 8.53 -4.40
C GLN A 46 -16.48 9.19 -5.57
N GLY A 47 -16.33 8.50 -6.71
CA GLY A 47 -15.57 9.00 -7.85
C GLY A 47 -14.06 9.10 -7.59
N ARG A 48 -13.55 8.35 -6.62
CA ARG A 48 -12.12 8.32 -6.24
C ARG A 48 -11.56 6.92 -6.47
N VAL A 49 -10.23 6.84 -6.60
CA VAL A 49 -9.51 5.57 -6.66
C VAL A 49 -8.75 5.42 -5.35
N TRP A 50 -8.88 4.26 -4.72
CA TRP A 50 -8.15 3.96 -3.48
C TRP A 50 -6.65 3.81 -3.72
N ASP A 51 -6.25 3.02 -4.72
CA ASP A 51 -4.85 2.91 -5.14
C ASP A 51 -4.55 3.84 -6.31
N ILE A 52 -4.03 5.02 -6.01
CA ILE A 52 -3.61 6.00 -7.00
C ILE A 52 -2.21 5.72 -7.55
N ALA A 53 -1.41 4.84 -6.93
CA ALA A 53 0.00 4.68 -7.25
C ALA A 53 0.27 4.39 -8.75
N PRO A 54 -0.52 3.54 -9.44
CA PRO A 54 -0.34 3.30 -10.88
C PRO A 54 -0.62 4.52 -11.77
N GLN A 55 -1.40 5.50 -11.30
CA GLN A 55 -1.77 6.70 -12.05
C GLN A 55 -0.78 7.84 -11.87
N ILE A 56 0.00 7.82 -10.78
CA ILE A 56 0.96 8.89 -10.44
C ILE A 56 1.89 9.24 -11.63
N PRO A 57 2.45 8.28 -12.39
CA PRO A 57 3.33 8.61 -13.52
C PRO A 57 2.65 9.45 -14.59
N GLY A 58 1.43 9.07 -14.98
CA GLY A 58 0.64 9.81 -15.96
C GLY A 58 0.32 11.21 -15.45
N LEU A 59 -0.12 11.33 -14.19
CA LEU A 59 -0.41 12.62 -13.57
C LEU A 59 0.81 13.56 -13.52
N LEU A 60 2.01 13.01 -13.30
CA LEU A 60 3.25 13.78 -13.33
C LEU A 60 3.62 14.19 -14.75
N GLN A 61 3.47 13.30 -15.73
CA GLN A 61 3.70 13.62 -17.15
C GLN A 61 2.75 14.71 -17.65
N ASP A 62 1.46 14.61 -17.31
CA ASP A 62 0.44 15.61 -17.66
C ASP A 62 0.74 16.97 -17.03
N ALA A 63 1.37 16.99 -15.85
CA ALA A 63 1.84 18.18 -15.17
C ALA A 63 3.20 18.71 -15.71
N SER A 64 3.66 18.23 -16.88
CA SER A 64 4.92 18.63 -17.52
C SER A 64 6.18 18.30 -16.69
N PHE A 65 6.12 17.27 -15.84
CA PHE A 65 7.34 16.70 -15.28
C PHE A 65 7.98 15.79 -16.32
N GLU A 66 9.23 16.11 -16.65
CA GLU A 66 10.08 15.25 -17.48
C GLU A 66 10.80 14.24 -16.58
N ASN A 67 11.08 13.03 -17.10
CA ASN A 67 11.86 11.99 -16.41
C ASN A 67 11.27 11.48 -15.09
N VAL A 68 10.05 10.93 -15.16
CA VAL A 68 9.40 10.31 -14.00
C VAL A 68 9.89 8.87 -13.84
N ASP A 69 10.79 8.61 -12.88
CA ASP A 69 11.03 7.23 -12.42
C ASP A 69 10.03 6.85 -11.32
N ILE A 70 9.89 5.56 -11.05
CA ILE A 70 9.26 5.07 -9.83
C ILE A 70 10.17 4.02 -9.23
N ILE A 71 10.50 4.20 -7.95
CA ILE A 71 11.20 3.17 -7.19
C ILE A 71 10.18 2.51 -6.27
N GLU A 72 9.86 1.25 -6.56
CA GLU A 72 9.01 0.44 -5.70
C GLU A 72 9.86 -0.30 -4.65
N HIS A 73 9.50 -0.15 -3.38
CA HIS A 73 10.01 -0.95 -2.29
C HIS A 73 8.93 -1.86 -1.73
N VAL A 74 9.31 -3.11 -1.42
CA VAL A 74 8.42 -4.05 -0.74
C VAL A 74 8.36 -3.70 0.74
N CYS A 75 7.14 -3.50 1.25
CA CYS A 75 6.84 -3.31 2.66
C CYS A 75 6.03 -4.50 3.18
N PRO A 76 6.66 -5.45 3.88
CA PRO A 76 5.98 -6.64 4.37
C PRO A 76 5.05 -6.31 5.55
N PHE A 77 3.96 -7.08 5.68
CA PHE A 77 3.14 -7.07 6.89
C PHE A 77 3.67 -8.16 7.84
N GLY A 78 4.52 -7.76 8.80
CA GLY A 78 5.03 -8.64 9.85
C GLY A 78 6.49 -9.08 9.66
N THR A 79 6.89 -10.09 10.44
CA THR A 79 8.30 -10.49 10.63
C THR A 79 8.71 -11.76 9.88
N TRP A 80 7.88 -12.21 8.94
CA TRP A 80 8.12 -13.39 8.10
C TRP A 80 9.30 -13.29 7.11
N PRO A 81 9.75 -12.10 6.63
CA PRO A 81 10.91 -12.03 5.74
C PRO A 81 12.18 -12.57 6.40
N LYS A 82 13.03 -13.24 5.62
CA LYS A 82 14.35 -13.71 6.09
C LYS A 82 15.35 -12.57 6.23
N ASP A 83 15.30 -11.60 5.31
CA ASP A 83 16.15 -10.41 5.34
C ASP A 83 15.90 -9.61 6.65
N PRO A 84 16.93 -9.39 7.49
CA PRO A 84 16.82 -8.63 8.73
C PRO A 84 16.24 -7.22 8.54
N LYS A 85 16.57 -6.53 7.44
CA LYS A 85 16.09 -5.19 7.15
C LYS A 85 14.59 -5.20 6.83
N LEU A 86 14.15 -6.12 5.98
CA LEU A 86 12.73 -6.26 5.64
C LEU A 86 11.91 -6.72 6.85
N LYS A 87 12.48 -7.57 7.70
CA LYS A 87 11.86 -7.99 8.95
C LYS A 87 11.63 -6.83 9.90
N GLU A 88 12.61 -5.93 10.02
CA GLU A 88 12.46 -4.73 10.84
C GLU A 88 11.39 -3.79 10.29
N VAL A 89 11.42 -3.50 8.98
CA VAL A 89 10.39 -2.70 8.30
C VAL A 89 9.00 -3.29 8.53
N GLY A 90 8.84 -4.60 8.33
CA GLY A 90 7.55 -5.25 8.49
C GLY A 90 7.06 -5.33 9.92
N ARG A 91 7.96 -5.34 10.91
CA ARG A 91 7.60 -5.22 12.34
C ARG A 91 6.94 -3.87 12.63
N TYR A 92 7.57 -2.78 12.19
CA TYR A 92 7.05 -1.42 12.40
C TYR A 92 5.75 -1.21 11.62
N PHE A 93 5.70 -1.66 10.37
CA PHE A 93 4.52 -1.52 9.54
C PHE A 93 3.32 -2.31 10.09
N ARG A 94 3.57 -3.52 10.63
CA ARG A 94 2.53 -4.29 11.34
C ARG A 94 2.04 -3.56 12.59
N ALA A 95 2.92 -2.99 13.40
CA ALA A 95 2.54 -2.24 14.60
C ALA A 95 1.64 -1.04 14.23
N GLN A 96 2.07 -0.22 13.27
CA GLN A 96 1.28 0.88 12.70
C GLN A 96 -0.12 0.43 12.26
N MET A 97 -0.21 -0.68 11.54
CA MET A 97 -1.48 -1.20 11.03
C MET A 97 -2.42 -1.64 12.14
N VAL A 98 -1.91 -2.41 13.10
CA VAL A 98 -2.68 -3.00 14.20
C VAL A 98 -3.13 -1.95 15.21
N GLU A 99 -2.26 -0.99 15.54
CA GLU A 99 -2.49 -0.02 16.62
C GLU A 99 -3.45 1.09 16.23
N GLY A 100 -3.57 1.45 14.95
CA GLY A 100 -4.47 2.55 14.58
C GLY A 100 -4.87 2.66 13.12
N ALA A 101 -3.98 2.33 12.17
CA ALA A 101 -4.25 2.66 10.77
C ALA A 101 -5.48 1.96 10.19
N MET A 102 -5.71 0.68 10.55
CA MET A 102 -6.89 -0.03 10.05
C MET A 102 -8.20 0.62 10.50
N GLU A 103 -8.28 1.05 11.75
CA GLU A 103 -9.49 1.67 12.30
C GLU A 103 -9.71 3.08 11.76
N SER A 104 -8.65 3.88 11.67
CA SER A 104 -8.72 5.25 11.17
C SER A 104 -9.18 5.33 9.72
N TYR A 105 -8.73 4.40 8.86
CA TYR A 105 -9.15 4.36 7.46
C TYR A 105 -10.55 3.76 7.28
N SER A 106 -10.87 2.70 8.02
CA SER A 106 -12.08 1.91 7.75
C SER A 106 -13.33 2.51 8.38
N LEU A 107 -13.25 3.04 9.61
CA LEU A 107 -14.44 3.34 10.40
C LEU A 107 -15.32 4.41 9.75
N ALA A 108 -14.76 5.58 9.44
CA ALA A 108 -15.53 6.67 8.83
C ALA A 108 -15.95 6.33 7.39
N LEU A 109 -15.07 5.68 6.62
CA LEU A 109 -15.36 5.37 5.22
C LEU A 109 -16.49 4.34 5.10
N PHE A 110 -16.42 3.26 5.87
CA PHE A 110 -17.36 2.14 5.76
C PHE A 110 -18.72 2.49 6.35
N THR A 111 -18.76 3.28 7.43
CA THR A 111 -20.04 3.69 8.04
C THR A 111 -20.76 4.78 7.27
N ARG A 112 -20.05 5.83 6.83
CA ARG A 112 -20.67 6.98 6.15
C ARG A 112 -21.02 6.71 4.69
N PHE A 113 -20.19 5.93 4.00
CA PHE A 113 -20.31 5.72 2.56
C PHE A 113 -20.49 4.25 2.17
N GLY A 114 -20.05 3.31 3.02
CA GLY A 114 -20.19 1.87 2.78
C GLY A 114 -21.51 1.27 3.21
N GLY A 115 -22.28 1.95 4.08
CA GLY A 115 -23.53 1.43 4.64
C GLY A 115 -23.34 0.39 5.75
N TRP A 116 -22.12 0.21 6.25
CA TRP A 116 -21.82 -0.72 7.33
C TRP A 116 -22.24 -0.14 8.68
N LYS A 117 -22.68 -1.01 9.59
CA LYS A 117 -22.85 -0.63 10.99
C LYS A 117 -21.48 -0.56 11.67
N PRO A 118 -21.28 0.36 12.62
CA PRO A 118 -20.01 0.45 13.37
C PRO A 118 -19.56 -0.89 13.98
N VAL A 119 -20.50 -1.69 14.48
CA VAL A 119 -20.22 -3.02 15.03
C VAL A 119 -19.66 -4.00 14.00
N GLU A 120 -20.17 -3.96 12.76
CA GLU A 120 -19.69 -4.84 11.68
C GLU A 120 -18.25 -4.49 11.29
N VAL A 121 -17.93 -3.19 11.27
CA VAL A 121 -16.57 -2.71 11.04
C VAL A 121 -15.63 -3.18 12.15
N GLN A 122 -16.03 -3.07 13.42
CA GLN A 122 -15.21 -3.52 14.54
C GLN A 122 -14.96 -5.04 14.51
N VAL A 123 -15.96 -5.84 14.14
CA VAL A 123 -15.79 -7.29 13.96
C VAL A 123 -14.79 -7.60 12.83
N LEU A 124 -14.91 -6.91 11.69
CA LEU A 124 -13.96 -7.04 10.59
C LEU A 124 -12.53 -6.70 11.04
N LEU A 125 -12.36 -5.57 11.73
CA LEU A 125 -11.07 -5.11 12.24
C LEU A 125 -10.47 -6.08 13.26
N ALA A 126 -11.29 -6.68 14.14
CA ALA A 126 -10.84 -7.69 15.09
C ALA A 126 -10.26 -8.93 14.38
N HIS A 127 -10.95 -9.43 13.34
CA HIS A 127 -10.46 -10.55 12.54
C HIS A 127 -9.14 -10.21 11.83
N LEU A 128 -9.02 -9.02 11.22
CA LEU A 128 -7.79 -8.60 10.57
C LEU A 128 -6.62 -8.49 11.54
N ARG A 129 -6.85 -7.95 12.74
CA ARG A 129 -5.84 -7.90 13.80
C ARG A 129 -5.33 -9.29 14.12
N THR A 130 -6.21 -10.28 14.32
CA THR A 130 -5.80 -11.67 14.57
C THR A 130 -5.03 -12.28 13.39
N GLU A 131 -5.48 -12.06 12.16
CA GLU A 131 -4.85 -12.61 10.96
C GLU A 131 -3.45 -12.04 10.71
N ILE A 132 -3.31 -10.72 10.73
CA ILE A 132 -2.01 -10.03 10.61
C ILE A 132 -1.09 -10.47 11.75
N GLN A 133 -1.65 -10.67 12.94
CA GLN A 133 -0.85 -11.05 14.09
C GLN A 133 -0.30 -12.48 14.02
N SER A 134 -1.00 -13.37 13.30
CA SER A 134 -0.66 -14.79 13.22
C SER A 134 0.66 -15.09 12.51
N ASN A 135 1.23 -14.15 11.73
CA ASN A 135 2.38 -14.38 10.83
C ASN A 135 2.21 -15.56 9.86
N LYS A 136 1.02 -16.18 9.77
CA LYS A 136 0.73 -17.27 8.83
C LYS A 136 0.54 -16.77 7.40
N ILE A 137 0.40 -15.46 7.25
CA ILE A 137 0.14 -14.80 5.99
C ILE A 137 1.37 -13.96 5.63
N HIS A 138 1.96 -14.26 4.48
CA HIS A 138 3.09 -13.52 3.92
C HIS A 138 2.59 -12.36 3.04
N ALA A 139 1.80 -11.46 3.64
CA ALA A 139 1.28 -10.28 2.96
C ALA A 139 2.34 -9.17 2.88
N TYR A 140 2.29 -8.36 1.81
CA TYR A 140 3.12 -7.18 1.62
C TYR A 140 2.36 -6.11 0.82
N THR A 141 2.82 -4.87 0.90
CA THR A 141 2.43 -3.77 0.00
C THR A 141 3.65 -3.20 -0.71
N LYS A 142 3.43 -2.55 -1.84
CA LYS A 142 4.48 -1.82 -2.57
C LYS A 142 4.40 -0.35 -2.20
N MET A 143 5.49 0.20 -1.69
CA MET A 143 5.62 1.63 -1.44
C MET A 143 6.46 2.24 -2.54
N SER A 144 5.84 3.10 -3.33
CA SER A 144 6.52 3.90 -4.35
C SER A 144 7.10 5.14 -3.70
N VAL A 145 8.42 5.31 -3.76
CA VAL A 145 9.09 6.54 -3.34
C VAL A 145 9.70 7.23 -4.55
N LYS A 146 9.73 8.57 -4.43
CA LYS A 146 10.12 9.56 -5.42
C LYS A 146 11.22 9.08 -6.37
N ALA A 147 11.01 9.37 -7.66
CA ALA A 147 12.10 9.63 -8.58
C ALA A 147 12.50 11.10 -8.59
N VAL A 148 13.82 11.27 -8.61
CA VAL A 148 14.59 12.49 -8.34
C VAL A 148 14.10 13.69 -9.15
#